data_AF-A0A5D2RH16-F1
#
_entry.id   AF-A0A5D2RH16-F1
#
_cell.length_a   1.000
_cell.length_b   1.000
_cell.length_c   1.000
_cell.angle_alpha   90.00
_cell.angle_beta   90.00
_cell.angle_gamma   90.00
#
_symmetry.space_group_name_H-M   'P 1'
#
loop_
_entity.id
_entity.type
_entity.pdbx_description
1 polymer ?
#
loop_
_entity_poly.entity_id
_entity_poly.type
_entity_poly.pdbx_seq_one_letter_code
_entity_poly.pdbx_strand_id
1 'polypeptide(L)'
;MLGSTHYSTAIDMWSVGCIFAEMVRRQALFPGDSEFQQLLHIFRLLGTPTEKQWPGVTSLRDWHVYPRWEPQNLERAVPSLSPEGVDLLSKMLKYDPAERISAKAAMDHPYFDSLDKSQF
;
A
#
# COMPACT_ATOMS: atom_id res chain seq x y z
N MET A 1 -3.11 -0.79 11.93
CA MET A 1 -4.44 -1.01 11.32
C MET A 1 -5.03 -2.41 11.56
N LEU A 2 -4.39 -3.31 12.31
CA LEU A 2 -5.00 -4.60 12.73
C LEU A 2 -4.48 -5.04 14.12
N GLY A 3 -4.26 -4.08 15.03
CA GLY A 3 -3.73 -4.39 16.36
C GLY A 3 -2.28 -4.89 16.43
N SER A 4 -1.53 -4.89 15.32
CA SER A 4 -0.08 -5.14 15.35
C SER A 4 0.62 -4.10 16.22
N THR A 5 1.33 -4.58 17.24
CA THR A 5 2.06 -3.77 18.24
C THR A 5 3.48 -3.41 17.80
N HIS A 6 3.96 -3.99 16.70
CA HIS A 6 5.25 -3.63 16.10
C HIS A 6 5.08 -2.40 15.21
N TYR A 7 5.07 -1.23 15.85
CA TYR A 7 5.21 0.06 15.19
C TYR A 7 6.61 0.16 14.57
N SER A 8 6.67 0.27 13.24
CA SER A 8 7.93 0.46 12.52
C SER A 8 7.76 1.50 11.41
N THR A 9 8.90 1.95 10.86
CA THR A 9 9.00 2.85 9.69
C THR A 9 8.21 2.37 8.47
N ALA A 10 7.79 1.10 8.43
CA ALA A 10 6.97 0.55 7.37
C ALA A 10 5.55 1.12 7.36
N ILE A 11 4.98 1.51 8.51
CA ILE A 11 3.63 2.10 8.56
C ILE A 11 3.60 3.44 7.81
N ASP A 12 4.67 4.23 7.94
CA ASP A 12 4.81 5.50 7.22
C ASP A 12 4.80 5.30 5.70
N MET A 13 5.44 4.23 5.22
CA MET A 13 5.51 3.92 3.79
C MET A 13 4.16 3.54 3.18
N TRP A 14 3.25 2.96 3.96
CA TRP A 14 1.87 2.72 3.48
C TRP A 14 1.13 4.03 3.29
N SER A 15 1.21 4.93 4.27
CA SER A 15 0.60 6.26 4.20
C SER A 15 1.16 7.06 3.03
N VAL A 16 2.48 7.02 2.81
CA VAL A 16 3.15 7.62 1.64
C VAL A 16 2.61 7.04 0.33
N GLY A 17 2.43 5.71 0.24
CA GLY A 17 1.84 5.07 -0.93
C GLY A 17 0.40 5.55 -1.21
N CYS A 18 -0.43 5.66 -0.17
CA CYS A 18 -1.78 6.21 -0.30
C CYS A 18 -1.78 7.65 -0.81
N ILE A 19 -0.94 8.52 -0.23
CA ILE A 19 -0.79 9.93 -0.64
C ILE A 19 -0.25 10.01 -2.06
N PHE A 20 0.72 9.18 -2.42
CA PHE A 20 1.28 9.13 -3.77
C PHE A 20 0.21 8.81 -4.81
N ALA A 21 -0.58 7.76 -4.58
CA ALA A 21 -1.70 7.43 -5.46
C ALA A 21 -2.77 8.54 -5.51
N GLU A 22 -3.06 9.18 -4.37
CA GLU A 22 -4.00 10.27 -4.29
C GLU A 22 -3.55 11.51 -5.08
N MET A 23 -2.27 11.88 -4.99
CA MET A 23 -1.70 12.97 -5.79
C MET A 23 -1.85 12.73 -7.29
N VAL A 24 -1.67 11.48 -7.73
CA VAL A 24 -1.77 11.09 -9.14
C VAL A 24 -3.22 11.12 -9.64
N ARG A 25 -4.17 10.66 -8.82
CA ARG A 25 -5.60 10.57 -9.18
C ARG A 25 -6.41 11.83 -8.85
N ARG A 26 -5.89 12.70 -7.98
CA ARG A 26 -6.61 13.81 -7.31
C ARG A 26 -7.81 13.37 -6.47
N GLN A 27 -7.84 12.10 -6.07
CA GLN A 27 -8.90 11.49 -5.28
C GLN A 27 -8.28 10.44 -4.35
N ALA A 28 -8.78 10.35 -3.12
CA ALA A 28 -8.33 9.36 -2.15
C ALA A 28 -8.38 7.94 -2.72
N LEU A 29 -7.29 7.19 -2.55
CA LEU A 29 -7.20 5.81 -3.03
C LEU A 29 -8.17 4.89 -2.26
N PHE A 30 -8.32 5.14 -0.96
CA PHE A 30 -9.16 4.37 -0.05
C PHE A 30 -10.04 5.34 0.77
N PRO A 31 -11.23 5.70 0.28
CA PRO A 31 -12.12 6.62 0.98
C PRO A 31 -12.99 5.86 2.00
N GLY A 32 -12.46 5.60 3.20
CA GLY A 32 -13.22 4.97 4.29
C GLY A 32 -13.58 5.94 5.40
N ASP A 33 -14.86 5.98 5.79
CA ASP A 33 -15.36 6.82 6.90
C ASP A 33 -15.25 6.13 8.27
N SER A 34 -14.78 4.88 8.29
CA SER A 34 -14.54 4.07 9.50
C SER A 34 -13.39 3.08 9.24
N GLU A 35 -12.77 2.56 10.31
CA GLU A 35 -11.72 1.53 10.18
C GLU A 35 -12.18 0.31 9.37
N PHE A 36 -13.41 -0.15 9.61
CA PHE A 36 -13.99 -1.27 8.87
C PHE A 36 -14.15 -0.94 7.38
N GLN A 37 -14.72 0.22 7.04
CA GLN A 37 -14.84 0.62 5.63
C GLN A 37 -13.48 0.81 4.97
N GLN A 38 -12.51 1.38 5.67
CA GLN A 38 -11.15 1.55 5.18
C GLN A 38 -10.54 0.20 4.78
N LEU A 39 -10.65 -0.81 5.65
CA LEU A 39 -10.19 -2.17 5.38
C LEU A 39 -10.92 -2.79 4.19
N LEU A 40 -12.25 -2.60 4.08
CA LEU A 40 -13.01 -3.07 2.93
C LEU A 40 -12.55 -2.44 1.62
N HIS A 41 -12.25 -1.14 1.59
CA HIS A 41 -11.71 -0.47 0.40
C HIS A 41 -10.33 -1.03 0.02
N ILE A 42 -9.47 -1.25 1.01
CA ILE A 42 -8.16 -1.86 0.81
C ILE A 42 -8.30 -3.26 0.21
N PHE A 43 -9.11 -4.13 0.81
CA PHE A 43 -9.29 -5.51 0.34
C PHE A 43 -9.98 -5.59 -1.02
N ARG A 44 -10.90 -4.67 -1.33
CA ARG A 44 -11.53 -4.62 -2.67
C ARG A 44 -10.53 -4.31 -3.78
N LEU A 45 -9.51 -3.49 -3.49
CA LEU A 45 -8.51 -3.12 -4.48
C LEU A 45 -7.34 -4.11 -4.53
N LEU A 46 -6.74 -4.42 -3.38
CA LEU A 46 -5.52 -5.21 -3.27
C LEU A 46 -5.79 -6.71 -3.01
N GLY A 47 -7.05 -7.11 -2.90
CA GLY A 47 -7.47 -8.45 -2.54
C GLY A 47 -7.47 -8.68 -1.03
N THR A 48 -8.19 -9.69 -0.56
CA THR A 48 -8.15 -10.05 0.87
C THR A 48 -6.81 -10.73 1.18
N PRO A 49 -6.05 -10.26 2.18
CA PRO A 49 -4.73 -10.82 2.47
C PRO A 49 -4.85 -12.28 2.88
N THR A 50 -3.91 -13.07 2.38
CA THR A 50 -3.76 -14.49 2.71
C THR A 50 -2.54 -14.71 3.59
N GLU A 51 -2.49 -15.83 4.32
CA GLU A 51 -1.31 -16.26 5.11
C GLU A 51 -0.03 -16.39 4.26
N LYS A 52 -0.15 -16.54 2.93
CA LYS A 52 0.99 -16.53 2.02
C LYS A 52 1.54 -15.12 1.78
N GLN A 53 0.67 -14.11 1.73
CA GLN A 53 1.05 -12.71 1.47
C GLN A 53 1.43 -11.97 2.75
N TRP A 54 0.84 -12.36 3.88
CA TRP A 54 1.14 -11.83 5.19
C TRP A 54 0.99 -12.96 6.22
N PRO A 55 2.09 -13.66 6.53
CA PRO A 55 2.08 -14.73 7.52
C PRO A 55 1.67 -14.21 8.90
N GLY A 56 0.67 -14.86 9.52
CA GLY A 56 0.11 -14.50 10.81
C GLY A 56 -1.05 -13.50 10.76
N VAL A 57 -1.48 -13.03 9.59
CA VAL A 57 -2.54 -12.01 9.46
C VAL A 57 -3.86 -12.45 10.10
N THR A 58 -4.21 -13.73 10.01
CA THR A 58 -5.46 -14.25 10.60
C THR A 58 -5.41 -14.38 12.12
N SER A 59 -4.23 -14.31 12.72
CA SER A 59 -4.00 -14.40 14.15
C SER A 59 -3.88 -13.03 14.83
N LEU A 60 -4.02 -11.95 14.07
CA LEU A 60 -4.01 -10.58 14.60
C LEU A 60 -5.24 -10.32 15.46
N ARG A 61 -5.05 -9.57 16.55
CA ARG A 61 -6.09 -9.32 17.57
C ARG A 61 -7.40 -8.79 16.99
N ASP A 62 -7.28 -7.88 16.02
CA ASP A 62 -8.42 -7.16 15.43
C ASP A 62 -8.82 -7.79 14.07
N TRP A 63 -8.35 -9.00 13.75
CA TRP A 63 -8.75 -9.73 12.54
C TRP A 63 -10.19 -10.23 12.67
N HIS A 64 -10.97 -10.01 11.61
CA HIS A 64 -12.34 -10.50 11.48
C HIS A 64 -12.49 -11.32 10.20
N VAL A 65 -13.61 -12.05 10.08
CA VAL A 65 -13.92 -12.75 8.83
C VAL A 65 -14.38 -11.72 7.80
N TYR A 66 -13.51 -11.41 6.84
CA TYR A 66 -13.82 -10.55 5.70
C TYR A 66 -14.23 -11.39 4.48
N PRO A 67 -15.07 -10.85 3.58
CA PRO A 67 -15.27 -11.46 2.27
C PRO A 67 -13.93 -11.61 1.54
N ARG A 68 -13.82 -12.63 0.69
CA ARG A 68 -12.63 -12.85 -0.13
C ARG A 68 -12.76 -12.08 -1.44
N TRP A 69 -11.86 -11.13 -1.66
CA TRP A 69 -11.70 -10.42 -2.93
C TRP A 69 -10.39 -10.83 -3.60
N GLU A 70 -10.43 -10.94 -4.92
CA GLU A 70 -9.24 -11.07 -5.74
C GLU A 70 -8.60 -9.69 -5.95
N PRO A 71 -7.26 -9.60 -6.01
CA PRO A 71 -6.56 -8.35 -6.28
C PRO A 71 -6.95 -7.81 -7.65
N GLN A 72 -7.26 -6.51 -7.71
CA GLN A 72 -7.46 -5.79 -8.96
C GLN A 72 -6.12 -5.30 -9.52
N ASN A 73 -6.09 -5.00 -10.82
CA ASN A 73 -4.91 -4.35 -11.41
C ASN A 73 -4.80 -2.91 -10.88
N LEU A 74 -3.73 -2.64 -10.13
CA LEU A 74 -3.42 -1.35 -9.53
C LEU A 74 -3.27 -0.24 -10.60
N GLU A 75 -2.80 -0.55 -11.80
CA GLU A 75 -2.70 0.39 -12.93
C GLU A 75 -4.06 1.02 -13.26
N ARG A 76 -5.15 0.26 -13.16
CA ARG A 76 -6.51 0.78 -13.38
C ARG A 76 -6.91 1.78 -12.30
N ALA A 77 -6.40 1.59 -11.09
CA ALA A 77 -6.55 2.53 -10.00
C ALA A 77 -5.57 3.70 -10.09
N VAL A 78 -4.59 3.75 -10.99
CA VAL A 78 -3.72 4.94 -11.17
C VAL A 78 -3.36 5.09 -12.66
N PRO A 79 -4.33 5.40 -13.54
CA PRO A 79 -4.15 5.27 -14.99
C PRO A 79 -3.17 6.26 -15.60
N SER A 80 -2.89 7.38 -14.91
CA SER A 80 -1.92 8.40 -15.31
C SER A 80 -0.50 8.12 -14.80
N LEU A 81 -0.31 7.06 -14.01
CA LEU A 81 1.00 6.71 -13.45
C LEU A 81 1.81 5.88 -14.45
N SER A 82 3.12 6.17 -14.56
CA SER A 82 4.01 5.36 -15.38
C SER A 82 4.15 3.94 -14.81
N PRO A 83 4.55 2.94 -15.62
CA PRO A 83 4.79 1.58 -15.15
C PRO A 83 5.74 1.51 -13.94
N GLU A 84 6.80 2.32 -13.93
CA GLU A 84 7.76 2.39 -12.82
C GLU A 84 7.13 2.98 -11.56
N GLY A 85 6.21 3.92 -11.71
CA GLY A 85 5.45 4.48 -10.59
C GLY A 85 4.46 3.49 -10.01
N VAL A 86 3.81 2.69 -10.86
CA VAL A 86 2.91 1.61 -10.41
C VAL A 86 3.69 0.54 -9.66
N ASP A 87 4.88 0.17 -10.16
CA ASP A 87 5.77 -0.77 -9.50
C ASP A 87 6.20 -0.24 -8.12
N LEU A 88 6.63 1.02 -8.02
CA LEU A 88 6.96 1.66 -6.74
C LEU A 88 5.75 1.65 -5.78
N LEU A 89 4.58 2.05 -6.27
CA LEU A 89 3.35 2.07 -5.49
C LEU A 89 2.98 0.67 -4.98
N SER A 90 3.15 -0.37 -5.80
CA SER A 90 2.87 -1.75 -5.41
C SER A 90 3.79 -2.25 -4.28
N LYS A 91 5.04 -1.76 -4.24
CA LYS A 91 6.01 -2.06 -3.18
C LYS A 91 5.72 -1.27 -1.90
N MET A 92 5.17 -0.06 -2.00
CA MET A 92 4.70 0.74 -0.86
C MET A 92 3.43 0.15 -0.23
N LEU A 93 2.54 -0.43 -1.03
CA LEU A 93 1.25 -0.99 -0.59
C LEU A 93 1.28 -2.50 -0.31
N LYS A 94 2.44 -3.07 0.03
CA LYS A 94 2.53 -4.46 0.49
C LYS A 94 1.83 -4.64 1.83
N TYR A 95 1.06 -5.74 1.96
CA TYR A 95 0.35 -6.09 3.19
C TYR A 95 1.31 -6.34 4.35
N ASP A 96 2.26 -7.26 4.16
CA ASP A 96 3.28 -7.54 5.15
C ASP A 96 4.20 -6.32 5.32
N PRO A 97 4.27 -5.72 6.53
CA PRO A 97 5.17 -4.61 6.80
C PRO A 97 6.66 -4.96 6.58
N ALA A 98 7.05 -6.24 6.70
CA ALA A 98 8.43 -6.67 6.49
C ALA A 98 8.83 -6.68 5.00
N GLU A 99 7.86 -6.93 4.11
CA GLU A 99 8.05 -6.94 2.65
C GLU A 99 7.86 -5.55 2.02
N ARG A 100 7.45 -4.55 2.81
CA ARG A 100 7.20 -3.20 2.34
C ARG A 100 8.53 -2.46 2.10
N ILE A 101 8.63 -1.78 0.96
CA ILE A 101 9.84 -1.00 0.62
C ILE A 101 10.11 0.06 1.69
N SER A 102 11.38 0.20 2.10
CA SER A 102 11.80 1.26 3.00
C SER A 102 11.89 2.61 2.28
N ALA A 103 11.80 3.72 3.02
CA ALA A 103 11.96 5.05 2.44
C ALA A 103 13.30 5.22 1.69
N LYS A 104 14.38 4.67 2.25
CA LYS A 104 15.70 4.67 1.62
C LYS A 104 15.68 3.94 0.27
N ALA A 105 15.18 2.71 0.25
CA ALA A 105 15.10 1.93 -0.98
C ALA A 105 14.11 2.55 -2.01
N ALA A 106 13.08 3.25 -1.54
CA ALA A 106 12.15 3.96 -2.41
C ALA A 106 12.80 5.15 -3.13
N MET A 107 13.69 5.90 -2.47
CA MET A 107 14.43 7.01 -3.10
C MET A 107 15.41 6.54 -4.20
N ASP A 108 15.89 5.31 -4.09
CA ASP A 108 16.76 4.67 -5.08
C ASP A 108 15.97 3.94 -6.18
N HIS A 109 14.63 4.07 -6.20
CA HIS A 109 13.79 3.40 -7.20
C HIS A 109 13.92 4.05 -8.59
N PRO A 110 13.87 3.26 -9.69
CA PRO A 110 13.94 3.79 -11.06
C PRO A 110 12.93 4.88 -11.40
N TYR A 111 11.81 4.93 -10.66
CA TYR A 111 10.81 5.99 -10.79
C TYR A 111 11.40 7.40 -10.56
N PHE A 112 12.44 7.52 -9.75
CA PHE A 112 13.10 8.79 -9.42
C PHE A 112 14.42 9.02 -10.17
N ASP A 113 14.80 8.15 -11.12
CA ASP A 113 16.07 8.29 -11.85
C ASP A 113 16.10 9.49 -12.79
N SER A 114 14.92 9.99 -13.21
CA SER A 114 14.79 11.19 -14.02
C SER A 114 14.85 12.50 -13.22
N LEU A 115 14.79 12.43 -11.89
CA LEU A 115 14.87 13.61 -11.03
C LEU A 115 16.31 14.05 -10.85
N ASP A 116 16.53 15.36 -10.90
CA ASP A 116 17.80 15.95 -10.49
C ASP A 116 17.94 15.85 -8.96
N LYS A 117 18.74 14.87 -8.53
CA LYS A 117 19.01 14.59 -7.11
C LYS A 117 20.01 15.57 -6.49
N SER A 118 20.58 16.52 -7.25
CA SER A 118 21.57 17.49 -6.75
C SER A 118 20.98 18.58 -5.85
N GLN A 119 19.64 18.67 -5.76
CA GLN A 119 18.93 19.67 -4.95
C GLN A 119 18.49 19.17 -3.56
N PHE A 120 18.87 17.94 -3.17
CA PHE A 120 18.45 17.30 -1.91
C PHE A 120 19.64 16.83 -1.07
#